data_AF-A0A1C9HA37-F1
#
_entry.id   AF-A0A1C9HA37-F1
#
_cell.length_a   1.000
_cell.length_b   1.000
_cell.length_c   1.000
_cell.angle_alpha   90.00
_cell.angle_beta   90.00
_cell.angle_gamma   90.00
#
_symmetry.space_group_name_H-M   'P 1'
#
loop_
_entity.id
_entity.type
_entity.pdbx_description
1 polymer ?
#
loop_
_entity_poly.entity_id
_entity_poly.type
_entity_poly.pdbx_seq_one_letter_code
_entity_poly.pdbx_strand_id
1 'polypeptide(L)'
;MAKIQSWEVSDSFWQKVEPLIPQPERDSSKEYIRKVGGGRKPMPPRQIFEAILFVLRTGCQWKALPKERFGSPSAIHTHFMRWMRAGFFVSLWRSGLAEYDEMEGIAWSWQSIDGAMTKAPLAQEAVGRNPTDRGKKWKQKTSAGGRPWSPVIAHRDRSKSA
;
A
#
# COMPACT_ATOMS: atom_id res chain seq x y z
N MET A 1 -15.01 -3.75 22.41
CA MET A 1 -13.83 -4.32 21.72
C MET A 1 -12.64 -3.41 21.96
N ALA A 2 -11.47 -3.93 22.29
CA ALA A 2 -10.28 -3.11 22.48
C ALA A 2 -9.92 -2.40 21.17
N LYS A 3 -9.54 -1.12 21.25
CA LYS A 3 -9.13 -0.34 20.08
C LYS A 3 -7.75 -0.83 19.64
N ILE A 4 -7.73 -1.66 18.61
CA ILE A 4 -6.49 -2.11 17.97
C ILE A 4 -5.81 -0.88 17.35
N GLN A 5 -4.51 -0.71 17.56
CA GLN A 5 -3.78 0.38 16.91
C GLN A 5 -3.82 0.17 15.40
N SER A 6 -3.83 1.24 14.61
CA SER A 6 -3.97 1.12 13.14
C SER A 6 -2.84 0.34 12.42
N TRP A 7 -1.77 -0.01 13.14
CA TRP A 7 -0.64 -0.83 12.65
C TRP A 7 -0.57 -2.21 13.31
N GLU A 8 -1.49 -2.53 14.21
CA GLU A 8 -1.61 -3.85 14.82
C GLU A 8 -2.56 -4.71 13.99
N VAL A 9 -2.18 -5.96 13.79
CA VAL A 9 -2.90 -6.89 12.93
C VAL A 9 -3.76 -7.76 13.84
N SER A 10 -5.08 -7.69 13.69
CA SER A 10 -5.99 -8.59 14.40
C SER A 10 -5.76 -10.04 13.98
N ASP A 11 -6.10 -10.99 14.83
CA ASP A 11 -5.97 -12.41 14.49
C ASP A 11 -6.83 -12.78 13.28
N SER A 12 -8.04 -12.22 13.18
CA SER A 12 -8.93 -12.43 12.03
C SER A 12 -8.35 -11.91 10.72
N PHE A 13 -7.67 -10.76 10.75
CA PHE A 13 -6.99 -10.23 9.56
C PHE A 13 -5.75 -11.05 9.24
N TRP A 14 -4.99 -11.45 10.27
CA TRP A 14 -3.80 -12.28 10.11
C TRP A 14 -4.11 -13.61 9.42
N GLN A 15 -5.21 -14.27 9.80
CA GLN A 15 -5.66 -15.53 9.17
C GLN A 15 -5.88 -15.41 7.65
N LYS A 16 -6.28 -14.23 7.16
CA LYS A 16 -6.43 -13.96 5.72
C LYS A 16 -5.10 -13.65 5.04
N VAL A 17 -4.19 -12.98 5.74
CA VAL A 17 -2.89 -12.54 5.23
C VAL A 17 -1.87 -13.68 5.18
N GLU A 18 -1.80 -14.50 6.22
CA GLU A 18 -0.79 -15.54 6.41
C GLU A 18 -0.67 -16.51 5.22
N PRO A 19 -1.77 -17.02 4.62
CA PRO A 19 -1.69 -17.93 3.48
C PRO A 19 -1.08 -17.30 2.22
N LEU A 20 -1.12 -15.96 2.10
CA LEU A 20 -0.58 -15.25 0.95
C LEU A 20 0.94 -15.05 1.04
N ILE A 21 1.53 -15.27 2.23
CA ILE A 21 2.95 -15.03 2.45
C ILE A 21 3.79 -16.01 1.63
N PRO A 22 4.72 -15.51 0.81
CA PRO A 22 5.52 -16.37 -0.04
C PRO A 22 6.43 -17.26 0.81
N GLN A 23 6.27 -18.56 0.63
CA GLN A 23 7.09 -19.55 1.33
C GLN A 23 8.51 -19.56 0.75
N PRO A 24 9.53 -19.84 1.57
CA PRO A 24 10.87 -20.07 1.06
C PRO A 24 10.95 -21.35 0.24
N GLU A 25 11.12 -21.19 -1.08
CA GLU A 25 11.55 -22.29 -1.94
C GLU A 25 12.96 -22.73 -1.52
N ARG A 26 13.08 -24.00 -1.15
CA ARG A 26 14.37 -24.66 -0.98
C ARG A 26 14.65 -25.43 -2.25
N ASP A 27 15.83 -25.21 -2.80
CA ASP A 27 16.33 -25.96 -3.94
C ASP A 27 16.41 -27.45 -3.59
N SER A 28 15.59 -28.29 -4.23
CA SER A 28 15.52 -29.73 -3.94
C SER A 28 16.81 -30.47 -4.27
N SER A 29 17.67 -29.90 -5.12
CA SER A 29 18.97 -30.48 -5.47
C SER A 29 20.02 -30.30 -4.37
N LYS A 30 19.76 -29.46 -3.36
CA LYS A 30 20.70 -29.14 -2.28
C LYS A 30 20.28 -29.79 -0.98
N GLU A 31 21.22 -30.52 -0.37
CA GLU A 31 21.04 -31.05 0.97
C GLU A 31 21.35 -29.96 2.01
N TYR A 32 20.29 -29.48 2.70
CA TYR A 32 20.43 -28.44 3.71
C TYR A 32 20.63 -29.05 5.10
N ILE A 33 21.89 -29.26 5.50
CA ILE A 33 22.23 -29.73 6.85
C ILE A 33 22.33 -28.53 7.79
N ARG A 34 21.37 -28.39 8.73
CA ARG A 34 21.49 -27.42 9.82
C ARG A 34 22.43 -27.96 10.90
N LYS A 35 23.57 -27.29 11.10
CA LYS A 35 24.43 -27.54 12.27
C LYS A 35 23.65 -27.23 13.56
N VAL A 36 23.78 -28.08 14.57
CA VAL A 36 23.23 -27.81 15.91
C VAL A 36 23.84 -26.51 16.45
N GLY A 37 23.00 -25.56 16.83
CA GLY A 37 23.42 -24.19 17.22
C GLY A 37 23.71 -23.23 16.05
N GLY A 38 23.52 -23.66 14.81
CA GLY A 38 23.78 -22.86 13.61
C GLY A 38 22.62 -21.94 13.22
N GLY A 39 22.89 -20.63 13.19
CA GLY A 39 22.03 -19.62 12.57
C GLY A 39 20.96 -19.03 13.50
N ARG A 40 20.64 -17.75 13.27
CA ARG A 40 19.55 -17.06 13.97
C ARG A 40 18.20 -17.59 13.48
N LYS A 41 17.28 -17.88 14.41
CA LYS A 41 15.90 -18.25 14.04
C LYS A 41 15.28 -17.16 13.14
N PRO A 42 14.53 -17.55 12.08
CA PRO A 42 13.83 -16.58 11.25
C PRO A 42 12.88 -15.73 12.08
N MET A 43 12.71 -14.47 11.68
CA MET A 43 11.71 -13.61 12.31
C MET A 43 10.30 -14.12 11.99
N PRO A 44 9.36 -14.09 12.95
CA PRO A 44 7.97 -14.45 12.70
C PRO A 44 7.37 -13.59 11.57
N PRO A 45 6.67 -14.20 10.59
CA PRO A 45 6.07 -13.44 9.48
C PRO A 45 5.11 -12.34 9.93
N ARG A 46 4.33 -12.59 10.99
CA ARG A 46 3.40 -11.59 11.56
C ARG A 46 4.12 -10.34 12.04
N GLN A 47 5.23 -10.51 12.76
CA GLN A 47 6.03 -9.40 13.27
C GLN A 47 6.62 -8.57 12.12
N ILE A 48 7.07 -9.22 11.04
CA ILE A 48 7.54 -8.53 9.83
C ILE A 48 6.41 -7.73 9.18
N PHE A 49 5.23 -8.32 9.05
CA PHE A 49 4.08 -7.68 8.43
C PHE A 49 3.60 -6.46 9.23
N GLU A 50 3.46 -6.59 10.55
CA GLU A 50 3.14 -5.48 11.46
C GLU A 50 4.16 -4.34 11.38
N ALA A 51 5.45 -4.68 11.30
CA ALA A 51 6.51 -3.68 11.14
C ALA A 51 6.39 -2.90 9.81
N ILE A 52 6.05 -3.59 8.72
CA ILE A 52 5.81 -2.96 7.41
C ILE A 52 4.59 -2.03 7.50
N LEU A 53 3.49 -2.46 8.12
CA LEU A 53 2.31 -1.63 8.33
C LEU A 53 2.62 -0.40 9.19
N PHE A 54 3.45 -0.55 10.23
CA PHE A 54 3.90 0.57 11.04
C PHE A 54 4.63 1.62 10.21
N VAL A 55 5.57 1.21 9.34
CA VAL A 55 6.29 2.11 8.43
C VAL A 55 5.33 2.81 7.48
N LEU A 56 4.42 2.06 6.84
CA LEU A 56 3.44 2.63 5.90
C LEU A 56 2.49 3.62 6.56
N ARG A 57 2.07 3.33 7.81
CA ARG A 57 1.11 4.14 8.55
C ARG A 57 1.70 5.44 9.09
N THR A 58 2.97 5.39 9.52
CA THR A 58 3.67 6.52 10.15
C THR A 58 4.50 7.33 9.16
N GLY A 59 4.90 6.73 8.04
CA GLY A 59 5.85 7.32 7.09
C GLY A 59 7.27 7.41 7.63
N CYS A 60 7.59 6.71 8.74
CA CYS A 60 8.94 6.76 9.30
C CYS A 60 9.96 6.08 8.37
N GLN A 61 11.22 6.49 8.47
CA GLN A 61 12.29 5.82 7.76
C GLN A 61 12.51 4.41 8.34
N TRP A 62 12.91 3.44 7.50
CA TRP A 62 13.20 2.08 7.95
C TRP A 62 14.15 2.04 9.15
N LYS A 63 15.22 2.85 9.16
CA LYS A 63 16.18 2.89 10.28
C LYS A 63 15.62 3.46 11.58
N ALA A 64 14.49 4.17 11.52
CA ALA A 64 13.78 4.73 12.67
C ALA A 64 12.72 3.77 13.23
N LEU A 65 12.58 2.57 12.67
CA LEU A 65 11.67 1.55 13.18
C LEU A 65 12.06 1.14 14.62
N PRO A 66 11.11 1.08 15.58
CA PRO A 66 11.39 0.65 16.95
C PRO A 66 11.97 -0.77 17.03
N LYS A 67 13.26 -0.87 17.34
CA LYS A 67 14.00 -2.15 17.32
C LYS A 67 13.59 -3.06 18.47
N GLU A 68 13.17 -2.48 19.59
CA GLU A 68 12.73 -3.21 20.78
C GLU A 68 11.47 -4.04 20.49
N ARG A 69 10.57 -3.51 19.65
CA ARG A 69 9.32 -4.17 19.27
C ARG A 69 9.48 -5.09 18.06
N PHE A 70 10.13 -4.61 17.00
CA PHE A 70 10.12 -5.29 15.71
C PHE A 70 11.41 -6.04 15.38
N GLY A 71 12.51 -5.74 16.07
CA GLY A 71 13.82 -6.31 15.78
C GLY A 71 14.59 -5.52 14.71
N SER A 72 15.40 -6.22 13.90
CA SER A 72 16.34 -5.58 12.97
C SER A 72 15.61 -4.92 11.79
N PRO A 73 15.71 -3.58 11.61
CA PRO A 73 15.03 -2.92 10.51
C PRO A 73 15.56 -3.31 9.13
N SER A 74 16.86 -3.60 9.04
CA SER A 74 17.48 -4.10 7.81
C SER A 74 16.92 -5.48 7.40
N ALA A 75 16.67 -6.36 8.37
CA ALA A 75 16.07 -7.66 8.10
C ALA A 75 14.63 -7.50 7.60
N ILE A 76 13.84 -6.65 8.25
CA ILE A 76 12.45 -6.36 7.85
C ILE A 76 12.39 -5.77 6.44
N HIS A 77 13.25 -4.80 6.13
CA HIS A 77 13.33 -4.24 4.77
C HIS A 77 13.72 -5.30 3.72
N THR A 78 14.62 -6.22 4.07
CA THR A 78 14.99 -7.34 3.19
C THR A 78 13.79 -8.27 2.93
N HIS A 79 13.01 -8.59 3.96
CA HIS A 79 11.78 -9.36 3.82
C HIS A 79 10.72 -8.60 3.00
N PHE A 80 10.54 -7.31 3.24
CA PHE A 80 9.66 -6.43 2.46
C PHE A 80 9.99 -6.50 0.96
N MET A 81 11.26 -6.31 0.60
CA MET A 81 11.74 -6.41 -0.79
C MET A 81 11.47 -7.79 -1.39
N ARG A 82 11.71 -8.86 -0.63
CA ARG A 82 11.46 -10.23 -1.08
C ARG A 82 9.98 -10.47 -1.34
N TRP A 83 9.12 -10.06 -0.41
CA TRP A 83 7.66 -10.20 -0.54
C TRP A 83 7.11 -9.38 -1.69
N MET A 84 7.61 -8.15 -1.86
CA MET A 84 7.28 -7.29 -2.98
C MET A 84 7.60 -7.95 -4.33
N ARG A 85 8.82 -8.49 -4.49
CA ARG A 85 9.23 -9.20 -5.71
C ARG A 85 8.43 -10.47 -5.97
N ALA A 86 8.02 -11.16 -4.91
CA ALA A 86 7.16 -12.34 -5.00
C ALA A 86 5.67 -12.00 -5.24
N GLY A 87 5.30 -10.72 -5.37
CA GLY A 87 3.93 -10.29 -5.66
C GLY A 87 2.98 -10.33 -4.46
N PHE A 88 3.48 -10.54 -3.23
CA PHE A 88 2.66 -10.64 -2.01
C PHE A 88 1.66 -9.49 -1.86
N PHE A 89 2.13 -8.25 -1.99
CA PHE A 89 1.27 -7.06 -1.81
C PHE A 89 0.20 -6.95 -2.90
N VAL A 90 0.49 -7.40 -4.12
CA VAL A 90 -0.49 -7.42 -5.21
C VAL A 90 -1.57 -8.47 -4.92
N SER A 91 -1.18 -9.66 -4.48
CA SER A 91 -2.12 -10.70 -4.06
C SER A 91 -3.00 -10.23 -2.90
N LEU A 92 -2.39 -9.63 -1.88
CA LEU A 92 -3.11 -9.08 -0.73
C LEU A 92 -4.11 -7.99 -1.15
N TRP A 93 -3.71 -7.07 -2.02
CA TRP A 93 -4.59 -6.03 -2.53
C TRP A 93 -5.77 -6.59 -3.32
N ARG A 94 -5.54 -7.59 -4.19
CA ARG A 94 -6.61 -8.28 -4.92
C ARG A 94 -7.59 -8.98 -4.00
N SER A 95 -7.11 -9.69 -2.97
CA SER A 95 -7.98 -10.31 -1.97
C SER A 95 -8.84 -9.28 -1.24
N GLY A 96 -8.25 -8.13 -0.87
CA GLY A 96 -9.00 -7.03 -0.24
C GLY A 96 -10.05 -6.41 -1.17
N LEU A 97 -9.74 -6.26 -2.46
CA LEU A 97 -10.71 -5.77 -3.44
C LEU A 97 -11.87 -6.76 -3.65
N ALA A 98 -11.59 -8.07 -3.69
CA ALA A 98 -12.63 -9.09 -3.80
C ALA A 98 -13.58 -9.06 -2.59
N GLU A 99 -13.03 -8.99 -1.37
CA GLU A 99 -13.84 -8.85 -0.16
C GLU A 99 -14.67 -7.56 -0.17
N TYR A 100 -14.08 -6.44 -0.62
CA TYR A 100 -14.80 -5.17 -0.72
C TYR A 100 -15.92 -5.19 -1.78
N ASP A 101 -15.70 -5.86 -2.90
CA ASP A 101 -16.71 -6.08 -3.94
C ASP A 101 -17.90 -6.89 -3.42
N GLU A 102 -17.63 -7.94 -2.62
CA GLU A 102 -18.69 -8.72 -1.98
C GLU A 102 -19.53 -7.90 -0.98
N MET A 103 -18.88 -6.98 -0.24
CA MET A 103 -19.56 -6.17 0.77
C MET A 103 -20.32 -4.97 0.19
N GLU A 104 -19.68 -4.20 -0.70
CA GLU A 104 -20.17 -2.88 -1.15
C GLU A 104 -20.41 -2.81 -2.66
N GLY A 105 -19.83 -3.74 -3.43
CA GLY A 105 -19.84 -3.74 -4.89
C GLY A 105 -18.85 -2.74 -5.50
N ILE A 106 -18.03 -3.24 -6.43
CA ILE A 106 -17.09 -2.48 -7.24
C ILE A 106 -17.62 -2.44 -8.68
N ALA A 107 -17.76 -1.24 -9.23
CA ALA A 107 -18.07 -1.06 -10.64
C ALA A 107 -16.83 -1.35 -11.50
N TRP A 108 -16.51 -2.63 -11.74
CA TRP A 108 -15.29 -3.05 -12.45
C TRP A 108 -15.14 -2.48 -13.87
N SER A 109 -16.26 -2.20 -14.55
CA SER A 109 -16.28 -1.60 -15.89
C SER A 109 -16.05 -0.08 -15.88
N TRP A 110 -16.11 0.56 -14.71
CA TRP A 110 -16.07 2.01 -14.55
C TRP A 110 -15.12 2.43 -13.44
N GLN A 111 -13.94 2.90 -13.81
CA GLN A 111 -12.96 3.41 -12.85
C GLN A 111 -12.73 4.90 -13.08
N SER A 112 -13.07 5.71 -12.07
CA SER A 112 -12.73 7.13 -12.05
C SER A 112 -11.35 7.29 -11.43
N ILE A 113 -10.39 7.81 -12.21
CA ILE A 113 -9.08 8.22 -11.68
C ILE A 113 -9.19 9.68 -11.28
N ASP A 114 -9.21 9.97 -9.98
CA ASP A 114 -9.04 11.33 -9.49
C ASP A 114 -7.55 11.59 -9.21
N GLY A 115 -7.06 12.73 -9.67
CA GLY A 115 -5.67 13.13 -9.56
C GLY A 115 -5.59 14.63 -9.36
N ALA A 116 -4.99 15.04 -8.24
CA ALA A 116 -4.71 16.45 -7.99
C ALA A 116 -3.27 16.77 -8.43
N MET A 117 -3.11 17.42 -9.59
CA MET A 117 -1.85 18.06 -9.95
C MET A 117 -1.77 19.41 -9.24
N THR A 118 -1.09 19.47 -8.10
CA THR A 118 -0.75 20.72 -7.44
C THR A 118 0.60 21.22 -7.94
N LYS A 119 0.75 22.53 -8.08
CA LYS A 119 2.06 23.13 -8.34
C LYS A 119 2.94 22.89 -7.11
N ALA A 120 4.19 22.51 -7.33
CA ALA A 120 5.19 22.52 -6.26
C ALA A 120 5.31 23.97 -5.75
N PRO A 121 4.97 24.26 -4.48
CA PRO A 121 4.85 25.64 -3.98
C PRO A 121 6.16 26.44 -4.08
N LEU A 122 7.30 25.74 -4.05
CA LEU A 122 8.65 26.32 -3.99
C LEU A 122 9.44 26.18 -5.30
N ALA A 123 8.86 25.60 -6.35
CA ALA A 123 9.52 25.43 -7.64
C ALA A 123 9.06 26.49 -8.64
N GLN A 124 9.04 27.77 -8.26
CA GLN A 124 8.71 28.85 -9.21
C GLN A 124 9.96 29.40 -9.92
N GLU A 125 11.14 29.33 -9.28
CA GLU A 125 12.35 29.99 -9.79
C GLU A 125 13.23 29.08 -10.65
N ALA A 126 13.21 27.76 -10.41
CA ALA A 126 14.10 26.80 -11.07
C ALA A 126 13.50 26.09 -12.30
N VAL A 127 12.19 26.23 -12.54
CA VAL A 127 11.51 25.65 -13.71
C VAL A 127 10.97 26.77 -14.59
N GLY A 128 11.39 26.77 -15.86
CA GLY A 128 10.85 27.69 -16.85
C GLY A 128 9.33 27.55 -17.01
N ARG A 129 8.72 28.51 -17.69
CA ARG A 129 7.27 28.49 -17.97
C ARG A 129 6.88 27.13 -18.56
N ASN A 130 5.89 26.47 -17.95
CA ASN A 130 5.36 25.20 -18.43
C ASN A 130 4.96 25.34 -19.92
N PRO A 131 5.37 24.44 -20.83
CA PRO A 131 5.01 24.52 -22.25
C PRO A 131 3.50 24.57 -22.52
N THR A 132 2.68 24.06 -21.59
CA THR A 132 1.20 24.15 -21.67
C THR A 132 0.65 25.51 -21.23
N ASP A 133 1.48 26.38 -20.64
CA ASP A 133 1.12 27.71 -20.13
C ASP A 133 1.18 28.75 -21.25
N ARG A 134 0.40 28.48 -22.30
CA ARG A 134 0.17 29.37 -23.44
C ARG A 134 -0.60 30.60 -22.95
N GLY A 135 0.13 31.59 -22.41
CA GLY A 135 -0.30 32.98 -22.29
C GLY A 135 -1.68 33.22 -21.67
N LYS A 136 -2.05 32.54 -20.59
CA LYS A 136 -3.34 32.77 -19.94
C LYS A 136 -3.31 34.05 -19.09
N LYS A 137 -3.67 35.19 -19.69
CA LYS A 137 -4.14 36.39 -18.98
C LYS A 137 -5.52 36.12 -18.37
N TRP A 138 -5.59 35.41 -17.26
CA TRP A 138 -6.83 35.33 -16.48
C TRP A 138 -6.56 35.88 -15.09
N LYS A 139 -7.32 36.92 -14.71
CA LYS A 139 -7.46 37.32 -13.31
C LYS A 139 -7.85 36.07 -12.54
N GLN A 140 -7.01 35.65 -11.60
CA GLN A 140 -7.20 34.46 -10.82
C GLN A 140 -8.49 34.65 -10.00
N LYS A 141 -9.57 33.97 -10.40
CA LYS A 141 -10.82 33.99 -9.65
C LYS A 141 -10.54 33.30 -8.32
N THR A 142 -10.81 33.98 -7.21
CA THR A 142 -10.71 33.42 -5.86
C THR A 142 -11.46 32.11 -5.83
N SER A 143 -10.82 31.07 -5.29
CA SER A 143 -11.43 29.74 -5.17
C SER A 143 -12.72 29.86 -4.36
N ALA A 144 -13.86 29.71 -5.02
CA ALA A 144 -15.10 29.42 -4.31
C ALA A 144 -14.87 28.10 -3.58
N GLY A 145 -14.98 28.13 -2.25
CA GLY A 145 -14.93 26.92 -1.44
C GLY A 145 -15.97 25.92 -1.97
N GLY A 146 -15.52 24.70 -2.26
CA GLY A 146 -16.33 23.62 -2.80
C GLY A 146 -16.33 23.55 -4.32
N ARG A 147 -15.81 22.45 -4.86
CA ARG A 147 -16.05 22.09 -6.27
C ARG A 147 -17.51 21.69 -6.40
N PRO A 148 -18.30 22.26 -7.33
CA PRO A 148 -19.57 21.65 -7.70
C PRO A 148 -19.29 20.27 -8.30
N TRP A 149 -19.89 19.24 -7.71
CA TRP A 149 -19.85 17.88 -8.23
C TRP A 149 -20.69 17.85 -9.50
N SER A 150 -20.06 17.62 -10.66
CA SER A 150 -20.71 17.53 -11.95
C SER A 150 -20.27 16.25 -12.65
N PRO A 151 -20.87 15.10 -12.31
CA PRO A 151 -20.57 13.85 -13.01
C PRO A 151 -21.06 13.96 -14.47
N VAL A 152 -20.28 13.40 -15.39
CA VAL A 152 -20.59 13.37 -16.83
C VAL A 152 -21.85 12.55 -17.13
N ILE A 153 -22.27 11.67 -16.22
CA ILE A 153 -23.53 10.93 -16.29
C ILE A 153 -24.19 10.94 -14.90
N ALA A 154 -25.48 11.32 -14.85
CA ALA A 154 -26.23 11.54 -13.62
C ALA A 154 -26.72 10.25 -12.92
N HIS A 155 -26.47 9.06 -13.50
CA HIS A 155 -26.91 7.78 -12.95
C HIS A 155 -25.83 6.70 -13.09
N ARG A 156 -25.80 5.79 -12.12
CA ARG A 156 -25.00 4.55 -12.12
C ARG A 156 -25.92 3.41 -12.55
N ASP A 157 -25.65 2.79 -13.69
CA ASP A 157 -26.36 1.57 -14.08
C ASP A 157 -25.84 0.38 -13.26
N ARG A 158 -26.71 -0.12 -12.38
CA ARG A 158 -26.56 -1.35 -11.59
C ARG A 158 -27.22 -2.53 -12.31
N SER A 159 -27.09 -2.64 -13.63
CA SER A 159 -27.57 -3.85 -14.31
C SER A 159 -26.61 -5.01 -14.01
N LYS A 160 -27.16 -6.08 -13.42
CA LYS A 160 -26.49 -7.37 -13.35
C LYS A 160 -26.24 -7.85 -14.78
N SER A 161 -25.00 -8.21 -15.12
CA SER A 161 -24.77 -8.99 -16.34
C SER A 161 -25.46 -10.34 -16.21
N ALA A 162 -26.13 -10.74 -17.29
CA ALA A 162 -26.79 -12.03 -17.46
C ALA A 162 -25.79 -13.18 -17.50
#